data_AF-A0A382W600-F1
#
_entry.id   AF-A0A382W600-F1
#
_cell.length_a   1.000
_cell.length_b   1.000
_cell.length_c   1.000
_cell.angle_alpha   90.00
_cell.angle_beta   90.00
_cell.angle_gamma   90.00
#
_symmetry.space_group_name_H-M   'P 1'
#
loop_
_entity.id
_entity.type
_entity.pdbx_description
1 polymer ?
#
loop_
_entity_poly.entity_id
_entity_poly.type
_entity_poly.pdbx_seq_one_letter_code
_entity_poly.pdbx_strand_id
1 'polypeptide(L)' 'YGRSDTRQNLRRFFEVDKEHIVAYGLSVLANEQLIASKYAEEAIKKYNIDKNKPMPTKL' A
#
# COMPACT_ATOMS: atom_id res chain seq x y z
N TYR A 1 -1.07 14.69 9.76
CA TYR A 1 -2.12 14.88 10.79
C TYR A 1 -3.41 14.18 10.38
N GLY A 2 -4.38 14.03 11.30
CA GLY A 2 -5.71 13.48 11.00
C GLY A 2 -6.54 14.40 10.09
N ARG A 3 -7.57 13.85 9.43
CA ARG A 3 -8.55 14.60 8.61
C ARG A 3 -9.95 14.03 8.82
N SER A 4 -10.98 14.82 8.52
CA SER A 4 -12.38 14.35 8.55
C SER A 4 -12.72 13.60 7.26
N ASP A 5 -13.04 12.31 7.37
CA ASP A 5 -13.47 11.45 6.27
C ASP A 5 -14.08 10.14 6.82
N THR A 6 -14.61 9.28 5.95
CA THR A 6 -15.06 7.94 6.33
C THR A 6 -13.90 7.05 6.77
N ARG A 7 -14.15 6.08 7.65
CA ARG A 7 -13.10 5.13 8.10
C ARG A 7 -12.42 4.40 6.94
N GLN A 8 -13.17 4.06 5.89
CA GLN A 8 -12.63 3.40 4.71
C GLN A 8 -11.65 4.31 3.98
N ASN A 9 -12.04 5.56 3.72
CA ASN A 9 -11.18 6.53 3.05
C ASN A 9 -9.97 6.90 3.90
N LEU A 10 -10.11 7.02 5.21
CA LEU A 10 -8.99 7.28 6.12
C LEU A 10 -7.97 6.14 6.08
N ARG A 11 -8.41 4.87 6.14
CA ARG A 11 -7.48 3.73 6.05
C ARG A 11 -6.73 3.71 4.73
N ARG A 12 -7.42 3.99 3.61
CA ARG A 12 -6.79 4.09 2.30
C ARG A 12 -5.84 5.29 2.20
N PHE A 13 -6.22 6.43 2.77
CA PHE A 13 -5.38 7.63 2.80
C PHE A 13 -4.10 7.41 3.60
N PHE A 14 -4.21 6.76 4.76
CA PHE A 14 -3.08 6.40 5.62
C PHE A 14 -2.35 5.11 5.19
N GLU A 15 -2.79 4.46 4.11
CA GLU A 15 -2.15 3.27 3.54
C GLU A 15 -2.13 2.06 4.52
N VAL A 16 -3.18 1.94 5.33
CA VAL A 16 -3.36 0.89 6.36
C VAL A 16 -4.59 0.01 6.11
N ASP A 17 -5.13 0.02 4.89
CA ASP A 17 -6.17 -0.92 4.49
C ASP A 17 -5.58 -2.29 4.10
N LYS A 18 -6.46 -3.27 3.90
CA LYS A 18 -6.06 -4.65 3.59
C LYS A 18 -5.29 -4.72 2.27
N GLU A 19 -5.62 -3.87 1.30
CA GLU A 19 -4.99 -3.80 0.00
C GLU A 19 -3.52 -3.40 0.10
N HIS A 20 -3.22 -2.34 0.87
CA HIS A 20 -1.84 -1.91 1.13
C HIS A 20 -1.06 -2.95 1.94
N ILE A 21 -1.68 -3.58 2.94
CA ILE A 21 -1.04 -4.64 3.74
C ILE A 21 -0.62 -5.83 2.86
N VAL A 22 -1.51 -6.29 1.96
CA VAL A 22 -1.21 -7.40 1.04
C VAL A 22 -0.09 -7.03 0.08
N ALA A 23 -0.15 -5.85 -0.55
CA ALA A 23 0.88 -5.40 -1.48
C ALA A 23 2.25 -5.24 -0.79
N TYR A 24 2.28 -4.71 0.43
CA TYR A 24 3.50 -4.57 1.22
C TYR A 24 4.07 -5.94 1.60
N GLY A 25 3.24 -6.86 2.09
CA GLY A 25 3.68 -8.22 2.42
C GLY A 25 4.32 -8.93 1.22
N LEU A 26 3.69 -8.84 0.03
CA LEU A 26 4.26 -9.38 -1.20
C LEU A 26 5.57 -8.69 -1.60
N SER A 27 5.67 -7.37 -1.39
CA SER A 27 6.91 -6.63 -1.65
C SER A 27 8.06 -7.07 -0.74
N VAL A 28 7.79 -7.33 0.54
CA VAL A 28 8.80 -7.83 1.49
C VAL A 28 9.26 -9.22 1.09
N LEU A 29 8.33 -10.14 0.82
CA LEU A 29 8.66 -11.50 0.37
C LEU A 29 9.47 -11.51 -0.94
N ALA A 30 9.16 -10.59 -1.86
CA ALA A 30 9.91 -10.43 -3.10
C ALA A 30 11.33 -9.88 -2.85
N ASN A 31 11.48 -8.92 -1.93
CA ASN A 31 12.79 -8.39 -1.53
C ASN A 31 13.67 -9.45 -0.86
N GLU A 32 13.07 -10.35 -0.10
CA GLU A 32 13.73 -11.52 0.50
C GLU A 32 13.96 -12.66 -0.49
N GLN A 33 13.63 -12.47 -1.78
CA GLN A 33 13.76 -13.46 -2.85
C GLN A 33 12.96 -14.76 -2.62
N LEU A 34 11.96 -14.73 -1.74
CA LEU A 34 11.09 -15.88 -1.45
C LEU A 34 10.01 -16.06 -2.53
N ILE A 35 9.64 -14.98 -3.23
CA ILE A 35 8.69 -15.00 -4.35
C ILE A 35 9.19 -14.11 -5.50
N ALA A 36 8.63 -14.30 -6.70
CA ALA A 36 8.90 -13.42 -7.84
C ALA A 36 8.30 -12.02 -7.63
N SER A 37 9.07 -10.98 -7.95
CA SER A 37 8.65 -9.56 -7.85
C SER A 37 7.38 -9.22 -8.63
N LYS A 38 7.07 -9.99 -9.69
CA LYS A 38 5.85 -9.85 -10.49
C LYS A 38 4.57 -9.86 -9.62
N TYR A 39 4.53 -10.65 -8.54
CA TYR A 39 3.35 -10.76 -7.69
C TYR A 39 3.11 -9.47 -6.90
N ALA A 40 4.18 -8.82 -6.44
CA ALA A 40 4.08 -7.51 -5.80
C ALA A 40 3.63 -6.43 -6.81
N GLU A 41 4.15 -6.45 -8.03
CA GLU A 41 3.73 -5.52 -9.09
C GLU A 41 2.27 -5.71 -9.51
N GLU A 42 1.82 -6.95 -9.67
CA GLU A 42 0.43 -7.29 -9.97
C GLU A 42 -0.51 -6.81 -8.87
N ALA A 43 -0.14 -7.00 -7.60
CA ALA A 43 -0.94 -6.52 -6.47
C ALA A 43 -1.07 -4.98 -6.46
N ILE A 44 0.05 -4.28 -6.66
CA ILE A 44 0.06 -2.81 -6.68
C ILE A 44 -0.81 -2.26 -7.82
N LYS A 45 -0.74 -2.87 -9.01
CA LYS A 45 -1.61 -2.52 -10.15
C LYS A 45 -3.08 -2.85 -9.87
N LYS A 46 -3.37 -4.06 -9.36
CA LYS A 46 -4.73 -4.53 -9.07
C LYS A 46 -5.45 -3.65 -8.06
N TYR A 47 -4.74 -3.16 -7.05
CA TYR A 47 -5.31 -2.35 -5.98
C TYR A 47 -5.22 -0.84 -6.22
N ASN A 48 -4.65 -0.41 -7.36
CA ASN A 48 -4.42 1.00 -7.69
C ASN A 48 -3.70 1.74 -6.55
N ILE A 49 -2.58 1.17 -6.10
CA ILE A 49 -1.71 1.78 -5.09
C ILE A 49 -0.70 2.68 -5.80
N ASP A 50 -0.66 3.94 -5.42
CA ASP A 50 0.29 4.91 -5.95
C ASP A 50 1.60 4.85 -5.18
N LYS A 51 2.68 4.41 -5.84
CA LYS A 51 4.02 4.32 -5.25
C LYS A 51 4.68 5.69 -5.05
N ASN A 52 4.23 6.71 -5.77
CA ASN A 52 4.80 8.06 -5.75
C ASN A 52 4.05 8.99 -4.79
N LYS A 53 2.99 8.49 -4.15
CA LYS A 53 2.19 9.28 -3.22
C LYS A 53 3.05 9.71 -2.02
N PRO A 54 3.02 11.00 -1.65
CA PRO A 54 3.78 11.47 -0.50
C PRO A 54 3.23 10.86 0.79
N MET A 55 4.12 10.58 1.74
CA MET A 55 3.70 10.08 3.05
C MET A 55 2.73 11.06 3.73
N PRO A 56 1.59 10.58 4.26
CA PRO A 56 0.53 11.41 4.84
C PRO A 56 0.94 12.12 6.14
N THR A 57 2.16 11.89 6.63
CA THR A 57 2.75 12.52 7.81
C THR A 57 3.45 13.85 7.52
N LYS A 58 3.82 14.15 6.26
CA LYS A 58 4.44 15.43 5.91
C LYS A 58 3.39 16.52 5.70
N LEU A 59 3.32 17.44 6.66
CA LEU A 59 3.23 18.87 6.36
C LEU A 59 4.67 19.38 6.24
#